data_AF-A0A9E3NZ05-F1
#
_entry.id   AF-A0A9E3NZ05-F1
#
_cell.length_a   1.000
_cell.length_b   1.000
_cell.length_c   1.000
_cell.angle_alpha   90.00
_cell.angle_beta   90.00
_cell.angle_gamma   90.00
#
_symmetry.space_group_name_H-M   'P 1'
#
loop_
_entity.id
_entity.type
_entity.pdbx_description
1 polymer ?
#
loop_
_entity_poly.entity_id
_entity_poly.type
_entity_poly.pdbx_seq_one_letter_code
_entity_poly.pdbx_strand_id
1 'polypeptide(L)'
;MGPPDDQVLKARVFERLDRASVRPARGLHRVPVMEPNRSKRGIVWLVGLVAVVAGVALIVLWMKARRPEGASRETTLTGADVERHAQAPAGAACATHASCAEGSLCARGRCEPITEATPDCGSVEVRFAEGVADLSPSADVEIERAARCLKAHRDPRLAIEPSSDANISAGENDAITLARLSTVHRALQARGVPAERLDAMRPEPLR
;
A
#
# COMPACT_ATOMS: atom_id res chain seq x y z
N MET A 1 24.14 -21.70 2.49
CA MET A 1 23.35 -20.50 2.14
C MET A 1 22.24 -20.40 3.17
N GLY A 2 22.33 -19.44 4.09
CA GLY A 2 21.18 -19.11 4.95
C GLY A 2 20.07 -18.44 4.11
N PRO A 3 18.82 -18.45 4.58
CA PRO A 3 17.78 -17.63 3.96
C PRO A 3 18.22 -16.15 4.01
N PRO A 4 17.90 -15.34 2.99
CA PRO A 4 18.16 -13.90 3.04
C PRO A 4 17.47 -13.30 4.28
N ASP A 5 18.12 -12.34 4.92
CA ASP A 5 17.57 -11.61 6.07
C ASP A 5 16.38 -10.74 5.58
N ASP A 6 15.17 -11.26 5.77
CA ASP A 6 13.95 -10.53 5.43
C ASP A 6 13.76 -9.35 6.40
N GLN A 7 13.59 -8.14 5.87
CA GLN A 7 13.20 -6.99 6.69
C GLN A 7 11.69 -7.03 6.96
N VAL A 8 11.33 -7.07 8.24
CA VAL A 8 9.92 -7.09 8.67
C VAL A 8 9.46 -5.65 8.90
N LEU A 9 8.55 -5.17 8.06
CA LEU A 9 7.81 -3.95 8.33
C LEU A 9 6.59 -4.33 9.17
N LYS A 10 6.64 -4.08 10.46
CA LYS A 10 5.50 -4.38 11.34
C LYS A 10 4.46 -3.30 11.15
N ALA A 11 3.25 -3.69 10.76
CA ALA A 11 2.12 -2.77 10.76
C ALA A 11 1.23 -3.06 11.98
N ARG A 12 1.28 -2.20 13.00
CA ARG A 12 0.42 -2.37 14.18
C ARG A 12 -0.91 -1.68 13.96
N VAL A 13 -2.00 -2.37 14.31
CA VAL A 13 -3.31 -1.74 14.33
C VAL A 13 -3.53 -1.21 15.74
N PHE A 14 -3.40 0.10 15.89
CA PHE A 14 -3.62 0.74 17.19
C PHE A 14 -5.11 0.99 17.39
N GLU A 15 -5.68 0.40 18.44
CA GLU A 15 -6.89 0.93 19.06
C GLU A 15 -6.60 2.36 19.53
N ARG A 16 -7.59 3.23 19.35
CA ARG A 16 -7.52 4.66 19.64
C ARG A 16 -6.86 4.90 21.01
N LEU A 17 -5.60 5.33 21.04
CA LEU A 17 -5.06 6.06 22.18
C LEU A 17 -5.97 7.29 22.32
N ASP A 18 -6.71 7.36 23.42
CA ASP A 18 -7.56 8.49 23.75
C ASP A 18 -6.77 9.78 23.47
N ARG A 19 -7.25 10.56 22.50
CA ARG A 19 -6.74 11.90 22.18
C ARG A 19 -7.07 12.85 23.32
N ALA A 20 -6.59 12.58 24.51
CA ALA A 20 -6.56 13.54 25.59
C ALA A 20 -5.37 14.48 25.31
N SER A 21 -5.68 15.66 24.77
CA SER A 21 -4.90 16.89 24.96
C SER A 21 -3.49 16.95 24.33
N VAL A 22 -3.38 16.88 23.01
CA VAL A 22 -2.24 17.53 22.32
C VAL A 22 -2.59 19.01 22.15
N ARG A 23 -2.04 19.86 23.03
CA ARG A 23 -2.14 21.33 22.88
C ARG A 23 -1.33 21.75 21.64
N PRO A 24 -1.89 22.57 20.73
CA PRO A 24 -1.13 23.08 19.60
C PRO A 24 -0.05 24.05 20.09
N ALA A 25 1.22 23.66 19.95
CA ALA A 25 2.34 24.57 20.16
C ALA A 25 2.35 25.62 19.04
N ARG A 26 1.91 26.84 19.37
CA ARG A 26 2.08 28.03 18.54
C ARG A 26 3.55 28.47 18.62
N GLY A 27 4.27 28.34 17.51
CA GLY A 27 5.64 28.81 17.37
C GLY A 27 6.04 28.90 15.90
N LEU A 28 5.47 29.88 15.19
CA LEU A 28 5.81 30.21 13.81
C LEU A 28 7.11 31.02 13.77
N HIS A 29 8.24 30.39 13.44
CA HIS A 29 9.40 31.09 12.92
C HIS A 29 9.34 31.10 11.39
N ARG A 30 9.21 32.29 10.81
CA ARG A 30 9.32 32.52 9.36
C ARG A 30 10.75 32.25 8.91
N VAL A 31 10.94 31.27 8.04
CA VAL A 31 12.19 31.07 7.29
C VAL A 31 12.14 31.96 6.04
N PRO A 32 13.19 32.73 5.72
CA PRO A 32 13.23 33.56 4.52
C PRO A 32 13.26 32.68 3.26
N VAL A 33 12.37 32.99 2.32
CA VAL A 33 12.29 32.39 0.98
C VAL A 33 13.44 32.95 0.13
N MET A 34 14.33 32.07 -0.34
CA MET A 34 15.41 32.43 -1.25
C MET A 34 14.91 32.33 -2.69
N GLU A 35 14.84 33.46 -3.40
CA GLU A 35 14.44 33.54 -4.80
C GLU A 35 15.49 32.89 -5.73
N PRO A 36 15.09 31.97 -6.63
CA PRO A 36 16.01 31.43 -7.62
C PRO A 36 16.27 32.44 -8.76
N ASN A 37 17.56 32.72 -8.95
CA ASN A 37 18.13 33.59 -9.98
C ASN A 37 17.72 33.16 -11.40
N ARG A 38 16.88 33.99 -12.04
CA ARG A 38 16.34 33.83 -13.39
C ARG A 38 17.27 34.48 -14.41
N SER A 39 18.35 33.81 -14.78
CA SER A 39 19.31 34.33 -15.77
C SER A 39 19.74 33.25 -16.78
N LYS A 40 19.41 33.49 -18.06
CA LYS A 40 20.02 32.91 -19.27
C LYS A 40 19.72 31.43 -19.62
N ARG A 41 18.44 31.02 -19.70
CA ARG A 41 18.04 29.69 -20.26
C ARG A 41 17.07 29.75 -21.46
N GLY A 42 16.96 30.87 -22.16
CA GLY A 42 15.95 31.05 -23.22
C GLY A 42 16.18 30.26 -24.51
N ILE A 43 17.43 29.92 -24.84
CA ILE A 43 17.76 29.39 -26.19
C ILE A 43 18.03 27.88 -26.18
N VAL A 44 18.50 27.30 -25.07
CA VAL A 44 18.74 25.86 -24.95
C VAL A 44 17.44 25.05 -24.79
N TRP A 45 16.36 25.68 -24.32
CA TRP A 45 15.10 24.99 -24.02
C TRP A 45 14.29 24.59 -25.27
N LEU A 46 14.44 25.30 -26.39
CA LEU A 46 13.70 25.01 -27.62
C LEU A 46 14.19 23.73 -28.33
N VAL A 47 15.50 23.44 -28.28
CA VAL A 47 16.06 22.23 -28.92
C VAL A 47 15.73 20.96 -28.13
N GLY A 48 15.70 21.05 -26.79
CA GLY A 48 15.32 19.93 -25.93
C GLY A 48 13.86 19.51 -26.11
N LEU A 49 12.95 20.46 -26.35
CA LEU A 49 11.51 20.17 -26.47
C LEU A 49 11.18 19.38 -27.74
N VAL A 50 11.83 19.68 -28.87
CA VAL A 50 11.64 18.93 -30.14
C VAL A 50 12.13 17.48 -30.02
N ALA A 51 13.27 17.25 -29.36
CA ALA A 51 13.81 15.90 -29.16
C ALA A 51 12.90 15.05 -28.25
N VAL A 52 12.32 15.64 -27.20
CA VAL A 52 11.39 14.93 -26.30
C VAL A 52 10.10 14.55 -27.01
N VAL A 53 9.51 15.44 -27.83
CA VAL A 53 8.27 15.13 -28.57
C VAL A 53 8.50 14.00 -29.60
N ALA A 54 9.63 14.02 -30.30
CA ALA A 54 10.00 12.95 -31.22
C ALA A 54 10.21 11.59 -30.50
N GLY A 55 10.85 11.60 -29.33
CA GLY A 55 11.06 10.41 -28.51
C GLY A 55 9.75 9.80 -27.99
N VAL A 56 8.82 10.63 -27.50
CA VAL A 56 7.51 10.16 -27.00
C VAL A 56 6.67 9.56 -28.13
N ALA A 57 6.66 10.16 -29.32
CA ALA A 57 5.94 9.61 -30.48
C ALA A 57 6.46 8.21 -30.87
N LEU A 58 7.77 8.00 -30.79
CA LEU A 58 8.42 6.72 -31.13
C LEU A 58 8.09 5.63 -30.10
N ILE A 59 8.05 5.97 -28.80
CA ILE A 59 7.66 5.07 -27.71
C ILE A 59 6.18 4.67 -27.84
N VAL A 60 5.28 5.61 -28.16
CA VAL A 60 3.85 5.32 -28.39
C VAL A 60 3.65 4.42 -29.61
N LEU A 61 4.39 4.65 -30.70
CA LEU A 61 4.35 3.77 -31.88
C LEU A 61 4.80 2.35 -31.54
N TRP A 62 5.86 2.22 -30.74
CA TRP A 62 6.42 0.92 -30.37
C TRP A 62 5.52 0.14 -29.40
N MET A 63 4.84 0.82 -28.47
CA MET A 63 3.81 0.20 -27.63
C MET A 63 2.60 -0.27 -28.43
N LYS A 64 2.19 0.46 -29.48
CA LYS A 64 1.06 0.06 -30.33
C LYS A 64 1.38 -1.18 -31.18
N ALA A 65 2.63 -1.34 -31.60
CA ALA A 65 3.10 -2.51 -32.36
C ALA A 65 3.25 -3.78 -31.51
N ARG A 66 3.34 -3.65 -30.18
CA ARG A 66 3.38 -4.78 -29.23
C ARG A 66 2.01 -5.14 -28.67
N ARG A 67 0.91 -4.94 -29.42
CA ARG A 67 -0.35 -5.59 -29.06
C ARG A 67 -0.19 -7.08 -29.30
N PRO A 68 -0.19 -7.94 -28.26
CA PRO A 68 -0.27 -9.36 -28.47
C PRO A 68 -1.63 -9.67 -29.09
N GLU A 69 -1.66 -10.22 -30.31
CA GLU A 69 -2.86 -10.80 -30.93
C GLU A 69 -3.27 -12.14 -30.25
N GLY A 70 -2.88 -12.31 -28.99
CA GLY A 70 -3.14 -13.50 -28.20
C GLY A 70 -4.33 -13.30 -27.28
N ALA A 71 -5.43 -13.95 -27.64
CA ALA A 71 -6.46 -14.46 -26.73
C ALA A 71 -7.39 -13.43 -26.06
N SER A 72 -8.24 -12.77 -26.86
CA SER A 72 -9.66 -12.68 -26.50
C SER A 72 -10.28 -14.08 -26.62
N ARG A 73 -10.02 -14.95 -25.65
CA ARG A 73 -11.08 -15.87 -25.24
C ARG A 73 -12.01 -15.02 -24.41
N GLU A 74 -13.09 -14.55 -25.04
CA GLU A 74 -14.33 -14.29 -24.34
C GLU A 74 -14.71 -15.59 -23.64
N THR A 75 -14.19 -15.78 -22.43
CA THR A 75 -14.87 -16.59 -21.44
C THR A 75 -16.15 -15.81 -21.18
N THR A 76 -17.19 -16.13 -21.95
CA THR A 76 -18.58 -15.85 -21.61
C THR A 76 -18.82 -16.53 -20.27
N LEU A 77 -18.44 -15.82 -19.21
CA LEU A 77 -18.73 -16.18 -17.84
C LEU A 77 -20.23 -16.03 -17.74
N THR A 78 -20.94 -17.14 -17.95
CA THR A 78 -22.36 -17.25 -17.71
C THR A 78 -22.65 -16.60 -16.36
N GLY A 79 -23.58 -15.65 -16.32
CA GLY A 79 -23.95 -14.89 -15.12
C GLY A 79 -24.37 -15.73 -13.90
N ALA A 80 -24.37 -17.05 -14.01
CA ALA A 80 -24.53 -18.00 -12.93
C ALA A 80 -23.27 -18.21 -12.05
N ASP A 81 -22.06 -17.83 -12.49
CA ASP A 81 -20.82 -18.00 -11.71
C ASP A 81 -20.44 -16.77 -10.87
N VAL A 82 -21.00 -15.59 -11.17
CA VAL A 82 -20.83 -14.38 -10.34
C VAL A 82 -21.71 -14.46 -9.09
N GLU A 83 -22.82 -15.19 -9.13
CA GLU A 83 -23.72 -15.34 -7.97
C GLU A 83 -23.31 -16.47 -7.01
N ARG A 84 -22.30 -17.27 -7.38
CA ARG A 84 -21.87 -18.44 -6.59
C ARG A 84 -20.58 -18.25 -5.80
N HIS A 85 -20.03 -17.03 -5.76
CA HIS A 85 -19.22 -16.63 -4.61
C HIS A 85 -20.14 -16.26 -3.46
N ALA A 86 -21.04 -17.20 -3.11
CA ALA A 86 -21.78 -17.23 -1.88
C ALA A 86 -20.74 -17.40 -0.77
N GLN A 87 -20.17 -16.25 -0.41
CA GLN A 87 -19.41 -15.96 0.77
C GLN A 87 -19.85 -16.89 1.89
N ALA A 88 -18.94 -17.79 2.30
CA ALA A 88 -19.32 -18.86 3.18
C ALA A 88 -19.81 -18.29 4.52
N PRO A 89 -20.92 -18.79 5.09
CA PRO A 89 -21.44 -18.31 6.35
C PRO A 89 -20.42 -18.52 7.47
N ALA A 90 -20.55 -17.75 8.56
CA ALA A 90 -19.72 -17.93 9.75
C ALA A 90 -19.71 -19.41 10.18
N GLY A 91 -18.52 -19.93 10.49
CA GLY A 91 -18.28 -21.34 10.85
C GLY A 91 -18.01 -22.28 9.67
N ALA A 92 -18.14 -21.82 8.42
CA ALA A 92 -17.74 -22.62 7.25
C ALA A 92 -16.23 -22.87 7.23
N ALA A 93 -15.81 -24.00 6.65
CA ALA A 93 -14.39 -24.28 6.43
C ALA A 93 -13.81 -23.34 5.37
N CYS A 94 -12.57 -22.92 5.55
CA CYS A 94 -11.88 -22.00 4.65
C CYS A 94 -10.41 -22.35 4.52
N ALA A 95 -9.84 -22.03 3.36
CA ALA A 95 -8.40 -22.12 3.11
C ALA A 95 -7.74 -20.73 3.10
N THR A 96 -8.48 -19.70 2.70
CA THR A 96 -8.00 -18.32 2.57
C THR A 96 -9.04 -17.34 3.07
N HIS A 97 -8.62 -16.12 3.44
CA HIS A 97 -9.55 -15.06 3.83
C HIS A 97 -10.57 -14.76 2.72
N ALA A 98 -10.18 -14.89 1.44
CA ALA A 98 -11.05 -14.67 0.29
C ALA A 98 -12.29 -15.58 0.25
N SER A 99 -12.21 -16.81 0.78
CA SER A 99 -13.35 -17.74 0.85
C SER A 99 -14.42 -17.38 1.90
N CYS A 100 -14.11 -16.45 2.81
CA CYS A 100 -15.02 -16.04 3.86
C CYS A 100 -15.89 -14.84 3.47
N ALA A 101 -17.06 -14.76 4.09
CA ALA A 101 -17.95 -13.63 3.95
C ALA A 101 -17.31 -12.29 4.29
N GLU A 102 -17.89 -11.22 3.74
CA GLU A 102 -17.52 -9.87 4.13
C GLU A 102 -17.75 -9.68 5.63
N GLY A 103 -16.80 -9.01 6.30
CA GLY A 103 -16.78 -8.95 7.77
C GLY A 103 -16.36 -10.25 8.46
N SER A 104 -15.80 -11.23 7.74
CA SER A 104 -15.22 -12.45 8.32
C SER A 104 -13.80 -12.71 7.82
N LEU A 105 -13.02 -13.44 8.62
CA LEU A 105 -11.65 -13.89 8.32
C LEU A 105 -11.56 -15.41 8.42
N CYS A 106 -10.72 -16.00 7.56
CA CYS A 106 -10.29 -17.37 7.76
C CYS A 106 -9.28 -17.47 8.91
N ALA A 107 -9.73 -17.97 10.06
CA ALA A 107 -8.91 -18.22 11.24
C ALA A 107 -9.00 -19.71 11.58
N ARG A 108 -7.86 -20.37 11.74
CA ARG A 108 -7.78 -21.81 12.09
C ARG A 108 -8.63 -22.70 11.15
N GLY A 109 -8.67 -22.36 9.86
CA GLY A 109 -9.43 -23.09 8.83
C GLY A 109 -10.95 -22.90 8.89
N ARG A 110 -11.44 -21.90 9.64
CA ARG A 110 -12.86 -21.54 9.75
C ARG A 110 -13.10 -20.05 9.49
N CYS A 111 -14.22 -19.72 8.87
CA CYS A 111 -14.64 -18.34 8.73
C CYS A 111 -15.19 -17.83 10.06
N GLU A 112 -14.45 -16.96 10.72
CA GLU A 112 -14.83 -16.32 11.99
C GLU A 112 -15.21 -14.85 11.72
N PRO A 113 -16.28 -14.33 12.35
CA PRO A 113 -16.64 -12.94 12.22
C PRO A 113 -15.54 -12.03 12.80
N ILE A 114 -15.31 -10.91 12.13
CA ILE A 114 -14.39 -9.88 12.59
C ILE A 114 -15.09 -9.08 13.70
N THR A 115 -14.51 -9.11 14.89
CA THR A 115 -14.95 -8.39 16.09
C THR A 115 -13.79 -7.58 16.66
N GLU A 116 -14.06 -6.63 17.55
CA GLU A 116 -12.99 -5.78 18.13
C GLU A 116 -11.95 -6.62 18.90
N ALA A 117 -12.35 -7.79 19.39
CA ALA A 117 -11.49 -8.74 20.05
C ALA A 117 -10.77 -9.73 19.10
N THR A 118 -10.90 -9.59 17.78
CA THR A 118 -10.25 -10.50 16.82
C THR A 118 -8.74 -10.24 16.82
N PRO A 119 -7.92 -11.16 17.36
CA PRO A 119 -6.49 -10.91 17.58
C PRO A 119 -5.74 -10.70 16.25
N ASP A 120 -6.20 -11.35 15.19
CA ASP A 120 -5.64 -11.23 13.84
C ASP A 120 -5.80 -9.83 13.23
N CYS A 121 -6.66 -8.98 13.80
CA CYS A 121 -6.81 -7.59 13.39
C CYS A 121 -5.99 -6.60 14.22
N GLY A 122 -5.36 -7.02 15.33
CA GLY A 122 -4.57 -6.14 16.21
C GLY A 122 -3.17 -5.80 15.68
N SER A 123 -2.60 -6.65 14.82
CA SER A 123 -1.32 -6.38 14.16
C SER A 123 -1.22 -7.18 12.87
N VAL A 124 -0.85 -6.53 11.77
CA VAL A 124 -0.58 -7.18 10.49
C VAL A 124 0.85 -6.85 10.09
N GLU A 125 1.71 -7.85 9.99
CA GLU A 125 3.10 -7.62 9.60
C GLU A 125 3.26 -7.83 8.09
N VAL A 126 3.77 -6.84 7.37
CA VAL A 126 4.02 -6.93 5.93
C VAL A 126 5.53 -7.00 5.73
N ARG A 127 6.04 -8.11 5.21
CA ARG A 127 7.48 -8.29 5.00
C ARG A 127 7.90 -7.78 3.64
N PHE A 128 9.08 -7.17 3.60
CA PHE A 128 9.72 -6.69 2.38
C PHE A 128 11.12 -7.30 2.30
N ALA A 129 11.57 -7.61 1.09
CA ALA A 129 12.97 -7.95 0.89
C ALA A 129 13.86 -6.73 1.15
N GLU A 130 15.11 -6.98 1.55
CA GLU A 130 16.14 -5.95 1.76
C GLU A 130 16.26 -5.04 0.54
N GLY A 131 16.27 -3.72 0.76
CA GLY A 131 16.34 -2.72 -0.31
C GLY A 131 15.15 -2.65 -1.28
N VAL A 132 14.13 -3.51 -1.12
CA VAL A 132 12.98 -3.60 -2.05
C VAL A 132 11.73 -2.98 -1.43
N ALA A 133 10.98 -2.23 -2.24
CA ALA A 133 9.71 -1.61 -1.86
C ALA A 133 8.46 -2.29 -2.44
N ASP A 134 8.66 -3.30 -3.30
CA ASP A 134 7.61 -4.12 -3.86
C ASP A 134 7.16 -5.20 -2.87
N LEU A 135 5.87 -5.52 -2.89
CA LEU A 135 5.30 -6.58 -2.06
C LEU A 135 5.72 -7.95 -2.60
N SER A 136 6.11 -8.84 -1.69
CA SER A 136 6.28 -10.25 -2.04
C SER A 136 4.92 -10.90 -2.31
N PRO A 137 4.87 -12.02 -3.06
CA PRO A 137 3.62 -12.78 -3.22
C PRO A 137 3.04 -13.28 -1.89
N SER A 138 3.89 -13.51 -0.88
CA SER A 138 3.44 -13.89 0.46
C SER A 138 2.75 -12.74 1.21
N ALA A 139 3.08 -11.48 0.89
CA ALA A 139 2.46 -10.32 1.50
C ALA A 139 0.98 -10.14 1.08
N ASP A 140 0.55 -10.72 -0.03
CA ASP A 140 -0.84 -10.60 -0.49
C ASP A 140 -1.86 -11.15 0.52
N VAL A 141 -1.50 -12.21 1.25
CA VAL A 141 -2.34 -12.80 2.30
C VAL A 141 -2.51 -11.83 3.46
N GLU A 142 -1.42 -11.19 3.88
CA GLU A 142 -1.41 -10.21 4.97
C GLU A 142 -2.15 -8.92 4.57
N ILE A 143 -1.94 -8.43 3.34
CA ILE A 143 -2.66 -7.27 2.82
C ILE A 143 -4.16 -7.54 2.69
N GLU A 144 -4.56 -8.74 2.26
CA GLU A 144 -5.97 -9.14 2.21
C GLU A 144 -6.59 -9.17 3.61
N ARG A 145 -5.87 -9.73 4.59
CA ARG A 145 -6.30 -9.73 6.00
C ARG A 145 -6.46 -8.31 6.52
N ALA A 146 -5.45 -7.45 6.34
CA ALA A 146 -5.50 -6.05 6.74
C ALA A 146 -6.68 -5.32 6.10
N ALA A 147 -6.91 -5.51 4.78
CA ALA A 147 -8.01 -4.88 4.08
C ALA A 147 -9.37 -5.28 4.68
N ARG A 148 -9.56 -6.55 5.03
CA ARG A 148 -10.78 -7.04 5.67
C ARG A 148 -10.98 -6.47 7.08
N CYS A 149 -9.93 -6.48 7.90
CA CYS A 149 -9.96 -5.86 9.23
C CYS A 149 -10.29 -4.36 9.17
N LEU A 150 -9.61 -3.63 8.26
CA LEU A 150 -9.83 -2.19 8.05
C LEU A 150 -11.25 -1.91 7.56
N LYS A 151 -11.85 -2.75 6.70
CA LYS A 151 -13.23 -2.57 6.26
C LYS A 151 -14.25 -2.86 7.36
N ALA A 152 -14.03 -3.89 8.18
CA ALA A 152 -14.97 -4.31 9.21
C ALA A 152 -15.05 -3.36 10.42
N HIS A 153 -13.93 -2.82 10.88
CA HIS A 153 -13.92 -1.85 11.98
C HIS A 153 -13.87 -0.42 11.46
N ARG A 154 -14.45 0.57 12.16
CA ARG A 154 -14.44 1.98 11.74
C ARG A 154 -13.24 2.80 12.21
N ASP A 155 -12.56 2.36 13.27
CA ASP A 155 -11.42 3.09 13.87
C ASP A 155 -9.99 2.51 13.69
N PRO A 156 -9.72 1.33 13.07
CA PRO A 156 -8.37 0.81 13.00
C PRO A 156 -7.49 1.70 12.13
N ARG A 157 -6.31 2.01 12.66
CA ARG A 157 -5.23 2.68 11.93
C ARG A 157 -4.09 1.72 11.77
N LEU A 158 -3.60 1.59 10.55
CA LEU A 158 -2.41 0.79 10.26
C LEU A 158 -1.18 1.67 10.48
N ALA A 159 -0.34 1.33 11.45
CA ALA A 159 0.89 2.06 11.72
C ALA A 159 2.06 1.27 11.17
N ILE A 160 2.74 1.82 10.17
CA ILE A 160 3.90 1.18 9.54
C ILE A 160 5.17 1.60 10.29
N GLU A 161 5.86 0.64 10.90
CA GLU A 161 7.17 0.87 11.50
C GLU A 161 8.22 1.11 10.39
N PRO A 162 9.02 2.20 10.46
CA PRO A 162 10.05 2.49 9.47
C PRO A 162 11.12 1.41 9.45
N SER A 163 11.70 1.17 8.27
CA SER A 163 12.85 0.28 8.16
C SER A 163 14.10 0.97 8.72
N SER A 164 14.88 0.22 9.49
CA SER A 164 16.16 0.65 10.04
C SER A 164 17.25 -0.29 9.55
N ASP A 165 17.65 -0.14 8.29
CA ASP A 165 18.82 -0.83 7.79
C ASP A 165 20.07 -0.04 8.19
N ALA A 166 20.92 -0.66 9.01
CA ALA A 166 22.15 -0.04 9.50
C ALA A 166 23.22 0.15 8.41
N ASN A 167 23.06 -0.51 7.27
CA ASN A 167 24.03 -0.50 6.18
C ASN A 167 23.78 0.63 5.16
N ILE A 168 22.63 1.31 5.23
CA ILE A 168 22.29 2.41 4.31
C ILE A 168 22.14 3.74 5.05
N SER A 169 22.25 4.84 4.30
CA SER A 169 22.13 6.18 4.88
C SER A 169 20.71 6.43 5.44
N ALA A 170 20.59 7.31 6.43
CA ALA A 170 19.28 7.68 7.00
C ALA A 170 18.30 8.19 5.92
N GLY A 171 18.76 9.03 4.99
CA GLY A 171 17.92 9.53 3.89
C GLY A 171 17.47 8.44 2.93
N GLU A 172 18.25 7.37 2.77
CA GLU A 172 17.88 6.22 1.95
C GLU A 172 16.86 5.33 2.66
N ASN A 173 17.03 5.09 3.98
CA ASN A 173 16.03 4.43 4.82
C ASN A 173 14.67 5.16 4.77
N ASP A 174 14.67 6.49 4.81
CA ASP A 174 13.45 7.31 4.70
C ASP A 174 12.78 7.14 3.33
N ALA A 175 13.57 7.17 2.25
CA ALA A 175 13.07 7.01 0.88
C ALA A 175 12.44 5.62 0.66
N ILE A 176 13.11 4.55 1.13
CA ILE A 176 12.61 3.18 1.05
C ILE A 176 11.34 3.02 1.90
N THR A 177 11.32 3.59 3.11
CA THR A 177 10.14 3.55 3.97
C THR A 177 8.94 4.21 3.30
N LEU A 178 9.12 5.40 2.70
CA LEU A 178 8.05 6.09 1.98
C LEU A 178 7.56 5.29 0.77
N ALA A 179 8.48 4.67 0.02
CA ALA A 179 8.15 3.80 -1.10
C ALA A 179 7.31 2.59 -0.65
N ARG A 180 7.73 1.88 0.40
CA ARG A 180 7.00 0.75 0.99
C ARG A 180 5.60 1.16 1.46
N LEU A 181 5.49 2.29 2.17
CA LEU A 181 4.22 2.84 2.61
C LEU A 181 3.28 3.11 1.41
N SER A 182 3.80 3.73 0.34
CA SER A 182 3.02 3.99 -0.86
C SER A 182 2.54 2.71 -1.57
N THR A 183 3.35 1.64 -1.54
CA THR A 183 2.99 0.34 -2.10
C THR A 183 1.89 -0.33 -1.29
N VAL A 184 2.00 -0.37 0.04
CA VAL A 184 0.93 -0.89 0.92
C VAL A 184 -0.36 -0.11 0.73
N HIS A 185 -0.27 1.22 0.65
CA HIS A 185 -1.43 2.09 0.43
C HIS A 185 -2.19 1.72 -0.84
N ARG A 186 -1.49 1.64 -1.99
CA ARG A 186 -2.08 1.24 -3.27
C ARG A 186 -2.70 -0.15 -3.20
N ALA A 187 -2.02 -1.10 -2.55
CA ALA A 187 -2.49 -2.47 -2.43
C ALA A 187 -3.78 -2.61 -1.58
N LEU A 188 -3.92 -1.79 -0.53
CA LEU A 188 -5.13 -1.70 0.29
C LEU A 188 -6.28 -0.99 -0.44
N GLN A 189 -5.98 0.11 -1.16
CA GLN A 189 -6.97 0.80 -1.99
C GLN A 189 -7.53 -0.11 -3.09
N ALA A 190 -6.67 -0.90 -3.73
CA ALA A 190 -7.09 -1.89 -4.73
C ALA A 190 -8.06 -2.96 -4.17
N ARG A 191 -8.09 -3.15 -2.85
CA ARG A 191 -9.00 -4.07 -2.13
C ARG A 191 -10.23 -3.37 -1.52
N GLY A 192 -10.44 -2.11 -1.90
CA GLY A 192 -11.61 -1.32 -1.52
C GLY A 192 -11.50 -0.63 -0.17
N VAL A 193 -10.29 -0.50 0.41
CA VAL A 193 -10.10 0.34 1.60
C VAL A 193 -10.12 1.83 1.18
N PRO A 194 -10.96 2.68 1.78
CA PRO A 194 -11.03 4.09 1.40
C PRO A 194 -9.73 4.83 1.75
N ALA A 195 -9.32 5.78 0.91
CA ALA A 195 -8.07 6.54 1.08
C ALA A 195 -8.05 7.33 2.40
N GLU A 196 -9.20 7.82 2.85
CA GLU A 196 -9.36 8.62 4.06
C GLU A 196 -9.03 7.81 5.32
N ARG A 197 -9.14 6.48 5.24
CA ARG A 197 -8.79 5.55 6.32
C ARG A 197 -7.29 5.26 6.36
N LEU A 198 -6.62 5.55 5.26
CA LEU A 198 -5.21 5.28 5.05
C LEU A 198 -4.34 6.54 5.22
N ASP A 199 -4.89 7.74 5.05
CA ASP A 199 -4.16 9.01 5.24
C ASP A 199 -3.79 9.30 6.71
N ALA A 200 -4.51 8.71 7.67
CA ALA A 200 -4.17 8.82 9.09
C ALA A 200 -2.86 8.10 9.48
N MET A 201 -2.20 7.44 8.51
CA MET A 201 -1.01 6.61 8.71
C MET A 201 0.32 7.31 8.47
N ARG A 202 0.33 8.58 8.05
CA ARG A 202 1.61 9.26 7.79
C ARG A 202 2.41 9.31 9.11
N PRO A 203 3.63 8.73 9.18
CA PRO A 203 4.42 8.75 10.39
C PRO A 203 4.64 10.21 10.81
N GLU A 204 4.34 10.50 12.07
CA GLU A 204 4.66 11.80 12.65
C GLU A 204 6.19 11.94 12.59
N PRO A 205 6.74 13.06 12.08
CA PRO A 205 8.18 13.21 11.95
C PRO A 205 8.82 13.03 13.32
N LEU A 206 9.76 12.09 13.44
CA LEU A 206 10.56 11.89 14.64
C LEU A 206 11.24 13.23 14.96
N ARG A 207 10.89 13.83 16.10
CA ARG A 207 11.45 15.10 16.59
C ARG A 207 12.64 14.85 17.51
#